data_AF-A0A163MQG1-F1
#
_entry.id   AF-A0A163MQG1-F1
#
_cell.length_a   1.000
_cell.length_b   1.000
_cell.length_c   1.000
_cell.angle_alpha   90.00
_cell.angle_beta   90.00
_cell.angle_gamma   90.00
#
_symmetry.space_group_name_H-M   'P 1'
#
loop_
_entity.id
_entity.type
_entity.pdbx_description
1 polymer ?
#
loop_
_entity_poly.entity_id
_entity_poly.type
_entity_poly.pdbx_seq_one_letter_code
_entity_poly.pdbx_strand_id
1 'polypeptide(L)'
;MEHHKDERRISYHPSKRNDMTNDRLSHQWSILYPTRASLDPPSSLCKKLFPAIDERHDRLAANELSPDNNNPIQTTAVANAFVQVVIMLRKSSIQDSVLVMELHPCHPIWQHSTFSDPVHLSFKRDLLQN
;
A
#
# COMPACT_ATOMS: atom_id res chain seq x y z
N MET A 1 -36.12 5.45 46.76
CA MET A 1 -36.10 4.71 45.48
C MET A 1 -35.76 5.72 44.40
N GLU A 2 -34.48 5.92 44.08
CA GLU A 2 -33.74 5.11 43.08
C GLU A 2 -34.57 4.94 41.80
N HIS A 3 -34.18 5.48 40.65
CA HIS A 3 -32.96 5.10 39.95
C HIS A 3 -32.33 6.27 39.16
N HIS A 4 -31.02 6.40 39.34
CA HIS A 4 -30.07 7.15 38.52
C HIS A 4 -29.92 6.43 37.16
N LYS A 5 -30.15 7.12 36.04
CA LYS A 5 -29.95 6.56 34.69
C LYS A 5 -28.59 7.06 34.17
N ASP A 6 -27.63 6.14 34.20
CA ASP A 6 -26.23 6.27 33.84
C ASP A 6 -26.05 6.69 32.36
N GLU A 7 -25.82 7.98 32.10
CA GLU A 7 -25.33 8.47 30.82
C GLU A 7 -23.84 8.16 30.69
N ARG A 8 -23.51 6.93 30.23
CA ARG A 8 -22.15 6.62 29.80
C ARG A 8 -21.83 7.31 28.48
N ARG A 9 -21.41 8.57 28.58
CA ARG A 9 -20.60 9.26 27.58
C ARG A 9 -19.31 8.45 27.41
N ILE A 10 -19.20 7.69 26.33
CA ILE A 10 -17.93 7.07 25.93
C ILE A 10 -17.02 8.21 25.45
N SER A 11 -16.28 8.79 26.39
CA SER A 11 -15.18 9.69 26.09
C SER A 11 -14.08 8.88 25.41
N TYR A 12 -13.84 9.15 24.13
CA TYR A 12 -12.70 8.60 23.42
C TYR A 12 -11.45 9.27 23.94
N HIS A 13 -10.80 8.66 24.94
CA HIS A 13 -9.49 9.10 25.39
C HIS A 13 -8.44 8.51 24.42
N PRO A 14 -7.70 9.33 23.65
CA PRO A 14 -6.60 8.80 22.85
C PRO A 14 -5.62 8.11 23.78
N SER A 15 -5.39 6.83 23.54
CA SER A 15 -4.49 6.01 24.33
C SER A 15 -3.08 6.58 24.22
N LYS A 16 -2.57 7.18 25.30
CA LYS A 16 -1.18 7.64 25.46
C LYS A 16 -0.14 6.50 25.47
N ARG A 17 -0.51 5.28 25.04
CA ARG A 17 0.42 4.14 24.96
C ARG A 17 1.38 4.21 23.79
N ASN A 18 1.19 5.13 22.85
CA ASN A 18 2.04 5.25 21.67
C ASN A 18 3.28 6.11 21.95
N ASP A 19 3.23 6.97 22.98
CA ASP A 19 4.26 8.00 23.19
C ASP A 19 5.48 7.49 23.96
N MET A 20 5.33 6.49 24.84
CA MET A 20 6.43 6.08 25.73
C MET A 20 7.35 4.99 25.16
N THR A 21 7.04 4.45 23.97
CA THR A 21 7.88 3.47 23.26
C THR A 21 8.56 4.02 22.02
N ASN A 22 8.21 5.23 21.56
CA ASN A 22 8.85 5.81 20.37
C ASN A 22 10.25 6.37 20.68
N ASP A 23 10.48 6.94 21.87
CA ASP A 23 11.76 7.60 22.19
C ASP A 23 12.97 6.66 22.28
N ARG A 24 12.77 5.35 22.45
CA ARG A 24 13.87 4.36 22.46
C ARG A 24 13.98 3.52 21.18
N LEU A 25 13.01 3.62 20.28
CA LEU A 25 13.04 2.95 18.97
C LEU A 25 13.43 3.90 17.82
N SER A 26 13.41 5.22 18.07
CA SER A 26 13.63 6.24 17.04
C SER A 26 14.98 6.17 16.34
N HIS A 27 16.08 5.77 17.01
CA HIS A 27 17.40 5.83 16.36
C HIS A 27 17.69 4.66 15.42
N GLN A 28 17.01 3.51 15.55
CA GLN A 28 17.25 2.35 14.69
C GLN A 28 16.32 2.34 13.46
N TRP A 29 15.09 2.84 13.60
CA TRP A 29 14.11 2.89 12.50
C TRP A 29 14.13 4.19 11.71
N SER A 30 14.60 5.31 12.29
CA SER A 30 14.76 6.58 11.56
C SER A 30 15.82 6.52 10.46
N ILE A 31 16.74 5.55 10.50
CA ILE A 31 17.73 5.30 9.44
C ILE A 31 17.10 4.45 8.30
N LEU A 32 16.03 3.70 8.59
CA LEU A 32 15.43 2.72 7.67
C LEU A 32 14.14 3.18 6.98
N TYR A 33 13.62 4.36 7.32
CA TYR A 33 12.51 4.99 6.61
C TYR A 33 13.01 6.25 5.91
N PRO A 34 13.51 6.15 4.67
CA PRO A 34 13.53 7.31 3.80
C PRO A 34 12.12 7.90 3.78
N THR A 35 12.02 9.22 3.81
CA THR A 35 10.79 9.93 3.45
C THR A 35 10.28 9.29 2.17
N ARG A 36 9.08 8.67 2.18
CA ARG A 36 8.51 8.06 0.98
C ARG A 36 8.63 9.09 -0.13
N ALA A 37 9.49 8.80 -1.10
CA ALA A 37 9.72 9.73 -2.17
C ALA A 37 8.38 9.95 -2.88
N SER A 38 8.02 11.22 -3.02
CA SER A 38 6.74 11.68 -3.59
C SER A 38 6.58 11.35 -5.08
N LEU A 39 7.50 10.56 -5.65
CA LEU A 39 7.50 10.21 -7.06
C LEU A 39 6.66 8.96 -7.27
N ASP A 40 5.49 9.13 -7.89
CA ASP A 40 4.69 8.01 -8.39
C ASP A 40 5.53 7.18 -9.38
N PRO A 41 5.58 5.85 -9.20
CA PRO A 41 6.28 4.99 -10.14
C PRO A 41 5.63 5.02 -11.53
N PRO A 42 6.40 4.86 -12.62
CA PRO A 42 5.86 4.83 -13.98
C PRO A 42 4.75 3.79 -14.13
N SER A 43 3.65 4.16 -14.79
CA SER A 43 2.49 3.26 -14.96
C SER A 43 2.85 1.99 -15.75
N SER A 44 3.74 2.13 -16.73
CA SER A 44 4.29 1.01 -17.52
C SER A 44 5.05 -0.01 -16.64
N LEU A 45 5.68 0.46 -15.56
CA LEU A 45 6.37 -0.39 -14.60
C LEU A 45 5.39 -1.03 -13.62
N CYS A 46 4.39 -0.28 -13.13
CA CYS A 46 3.31 -0.80 -12.28
C CYS A 46 2.57 -1.97 -12.92
N LYS A 47 2.27 -1.89 -14.22
CA LYS A 47 1.57 -2.93 -14.99
C LYS A 47 2.34 -4.24 -15.10
N LYS A 48 3.67 -4.21 -14.96
CA LYS A 48 4.51 -5.42 -14.98
C LYS A 48 4.37 -6.25 -13.69
N LEU A 49 3.93 -5.62 -12.60
CA LEU A 49 3.74 -6.30 -11.33
C LEU A 49 2.27 -6.70 -11.18
N PHE A 50 1.96 -7.97 -11.00
CA PHE A 50 0.58 -8.50 -10.93
C PHE A 50 -0.34 -8.14 -12.13
N PRO A 51 0.06 -8.33 -13.40
CA PRO A 51 -0.64 -7.78 -14.58
C PRO A 51 -2.16 -8.07 -14.65
N ALA A 52 -2.60 -9.22 -14.12
CA ALA A 52 -4.01 -9.61 -14.09
C ALA A 52 -4.91 -8.66 -13.27
N ILE A 53 -4.36 -7.79 -12.44
CA ILE A 53 -5.13 -6.83 -11.65
C ILE A 53 -5.77 -5.76 -12.53
N ASP A 54 -5.12 -5.36 -13.63
CA ASP A 54 -5.68 -4.34 -14.53
C ASP A 54 -6.95 -4.87 -15.22
N GLU A 55 -6.89 -6.10 -15.73
CA GLU A 55 -8.06 -6.80 -16.29
C GLU A 55 -9.17 -6.99 -15.24
N ARG A 56 -8.81 -7.37 -13.99
CA ARG A 56 -9.79 -7.51 -12.91
C ARG A 56 -10.45 -6.18 -12.56
N HIS A 57 -9.69 -5.09 -12.54
CA HIS A 57 -10.20 -3.74 -12.27
C HIS A 57 -11.19 -3.32 -13.37
N ASP A 58 -10.84 -3.50 -14.64
CA ASP A 58 -11.70 -3.14 -15.77
C ASP A 58 -12.99 -3.98 -15.81
N ARG A 59 -12.89 -5.28 -15.51
CA ARG A 59 -14.07 -6.16 -15.42
C ARG A 59 -15.00 -5.78 -14.27
N LEU A 60 -14.45 -5.40 -13.12
CA LEU A 60 -15.27 -4.93 -11.99
C LEU A 60 -15.96 -3.60 -12.32
N ALA A 61 -15.26 -2.66 -12.96
CA ALA A 61 -15.85 -1.41 -13.42
C ALA A 61 -16.98 -1.63 -14.44
N ALA A 62 -16.83 -2.58 -15.36
CA ALA A 62 -17.88 -2.94 -16.31
C ALA A 62 -19.10 -3.61 -15.63
N ASN A 63 -18.86 -4.46 -14.63
CA ASN A 63 -19.94 -5.13 -13.89
C ASN A 63 -20.74 -4.18 -12.98
N GLU A 64 -20.11 -3.13 -12.44
CA GLU A 64 -20.82 -2.07 -11.70
C GLU A 64 -21.78 -1.27 -12.59
N LEU A 65 -21.48 -1.17 -13.89
CA LEU A 65 -22.29 -0.45 -14.87
C LEU A 65 -23.44 -1.32 -15.45
N SER A 66 -23.48 -2.62 -15.14
CA SER A 66 -24.55 -3.52 -15.63
C SER A 66 -25.82 -3.39 -14.77
N PRO A 67 -27.01 -3.19 -15.38
CA PRO A 67 -28.27 -3.14 -14.65
C PRO A 67 -28.76 -4.52 -14.14
N ASP A 68 -28.13 -5.61 -14.56
CA ASP A 68 -28.44 -6.98 -14.15
C ASP A 68 -27.39 -7.49 -13.14
N ASN A 69 -27.47 -7.01 -11.89
CA ASN A 69 -26.53 -7.38 -10.84
C ASN A 69 -27.15 -8.33 -9.80
N ASN A 70 -27.46 -9.57 -10.21
CA ASN A 70 -27.85 -10.65 -9.29
C ASN A 70 -26.71 -11.13 -8.35
N ASN A 71 -25.61 -10.37 -8.25
CA ASN A 71 -24.49 -10.67 -7.36
C ASN A 71 -24.74 -10.04 -5.99
N PRO A 72 -24.49 -10.75 -4.88
CA PRO A 72 -24.58 -10.14 -3.56
C PRO A 72 -23.54 -9.00 -3.45
N ILE A 73 -24.04 -7.77 -3.30
CA ILE A 73 -23.30 -6.49 -3.28
C ILE A 73 -22.01 -6.55 -2.44
N GLN A 74 -22.03 -7.30 -1.33
CA GLN A 74 -20.88 -7.50 -0.45
C GLN A 74 -19.68 -8.17 -1.15
N THR A 75 -19.91 -9.12 -2.06
CA THR A 75 -18.84 -9.82 -2.78
C THR A 75 -18.13 -8.89 -3.75
N THR A 76 -18.89 -8.03 -4.44
CA THR A 76 -18.35 -7.00 -5.34
C THR A 76 -17.54 -5.96 -4.56
N ALA A 77 -18.07 -5.48 -3.43
CA ALA A 77 -17.39 -4.47 -2.61
C ALA A 77 -16.05 -4.98 -2.05
N VAL A 78 -15.99 -6.23 -1.57
CA VAL A 78 -14.76 -6.85 -1.09
C VAL A 78 -13.75 -7.06 -2.23
N ALA A 79 -14.21 -7.52 -3.40
CA ALA A 79 -13.35 -7.69 -4.56
C ALA A 79 -12.72 -6.36 -5.03
N ASN A 80 -13.51 -5.29 -5.08
CA ASN A 80 -13.04 -3.94 -5.40
C ASN A 80 -12.00 -3.46 -4.39
N ALA A 81 -12.28 -3.59 -3.09
CA ALA A 81 -11.32 -3.20 -2.05
C ALA A 81 -10.00 -3.98 -2.16
N PHE A 82 -10.07 -5.29 -2.43
CA PHE A 82 -8.87 -6.11 -2.63
C PHE A 82 -8.07 -5.66 -3.86
N VAL A 83 -8.72 -5.39 -4.99
CA VAL A 83 -8.06 -4.86 -6.19
C VAL A 83 -7.36 -3.53 -5.89
N GLN A 84 -8.00 -2.63 -5.15
CA GLN A 84 -7.40 -1.36 -4.74
C GLN A 84 -6.16 -1.56 -3.85
N VAL A 85 -6.23 -2.48 -2.88
CA VAL A 85 -5.08 -2.82 -2.03
C VAL A 85 -3.92 -3.33 -2.86
N VAL A 86 -4.16 -4.17 -3.88
CA VAL A 86 -3.08 -4.66 -4.74
C VAL A 86 -2.51 -3.53 -5.63
N ILE A 87 -3.34 -2.60 -6.11
CA ILE A 87 -2.86 -1.41 -6.84
C ILE A 87 -1.94 -0.55 -5.96
N MET A 88 -2.33 -0.31 -4.71
CA MET A 88 -1.50 0.42 -3.74
C MET A 88 -0.22 -0.34 -3.40
N LEU A 89 -0.30 -1.66 -3.26
CA LEU A 89 0.85 -2.53 -3.04
C LEU A 89 1.82 -2.49 -4.22
N ARG A 90 1.33 -2.44 -5.46
CA ARG A 90 2.19 -2.31 -6.65
C ARG A 90 3.04 -1.04 -6.59
N LYS A 91 2.40 0.09 -6.29
CA LYS A 91 3.08 1.39 -6.21
C LYS A 91 4.14 1.40 -5.11
N SER A 92 3.73 1.04 -3.89
CA SER A 92 4.64 1.00 -2.74
C SER A 92 5.76 -0.01 -2.92
N SER A 93 5.49 -1.20 -3.49
CA SER A 93 6.54 -2.20 -3.75
C SER A 93 7.62 -1.69 -4.71
N ILE A 94 7.28 -0.89 -5.73
CA ILE A 94 8.25 -0.35 -6.69
C ILE A 94 9.04 0.82 -6.08
N GLN A 95 8.39 1.65 -5.27
CA GLN A 95 9.04 2.73 -4.54
C GLN A 95 10.01 2.17 -3.50
N ASP A 96 9.51 1.28 -2.64
CA ASP A 96 10.27 0.72 -1.53
C ASP A 96 11.36 -0.24 -2.02
N SER A 97 11.20 -0.90 -3.19
CA SER A 97 12.24 -1.79 -3.71
C SER A 97 13.57 -1.07 -3.93
N VAL A 98 13.58 0.23 -4.28
CA VAL A 98 14.82 0.99 -4.44
C VAL A 98 15.65 0.95 -3.17
N LEU A 99 15.03 1.19 -2.02
CA LEU A 99 15.69 1.11 -0.72
C LEU A 99 16.03 -0.34 -0.35
N VAL A 100 15.07 -1.26 -0.49
CA VAL A 100 15.27 -2.64 -0.05
C VAL A 100 16.37 -3.33 -0.89
N MET A 101 16.56 -2.93 -2.14
CA MET A 101 17.68 -3.36 -3.00
C MET A 101 19.04 -2.87 -2.49
N GLU A 102 19.13 -1.66 -1.94
CA GLU A 102 20.38 -1.16 -1.29
C GLU A 102 20.67 -1.91 0.01
N LEU A 103 19.63 -2.20 0.80
CA LEU A 103 19.76 -2.91 2.07
C LEU A 103 20.05 -4.41 1.90
N HIS A 104 19.46 -5.04 0.88
CA HIS A 104 19.50 -6.49 0.67
C HIS A 104 19.78 -6.85 -0.80
N PRO A 105 20.95 -6.51 -1.37
CA PRO A 105 21.23 -6.66 -2.80
C PRO A 105 21.19 -8.12 -3.30
N CYS A 106 21.35 -9.10 -2.41
CA CYS A 106 21.36 -10.53 -2.75
C CYS A 106 19.97 -11.21 -2.68
N HIS A 107 18.88 -10.46 -2.47
CA HIS A 107 17.56 -11.07 -2.33
C HIS A 107 17.08 -11.66 -3.69
N PRO A 108 16.54 -12.90 -3.73
CA PRO A 108 16.13 -13.55 -4.97
C PRO A 108 15.06 -12.78 -5.77
N ILE A 109 14.22 -11.99 -5.09
CA ILE A 109 13.17 -11.19 -5.74
C ILE A 109 13.72 -10.19 -6.78
N TRP A 110 14.98 -9.73 -6.62
CA TRP A 110 15.63 -8.80 -7.55
C TRP A 110 16.02 -9.43 -8.89
N GLN A 111 16.03 -10.76 -8.96
CA GLN A 111 16.25 -11.49 -10.22
C GLN A 111 15.03 -11.40 -11.15
N HIS A 112 13.87 -10.94 -10.65
CA HIS A 112 12.70 -10.73 -11.48
C HIS A 112 12.95 -9.60 -12.50
N SER A 113 12.55 -9.82 -13.75
CA SER A 113 12.84 -8.92 -14.87
C SER A 113 12.34 -7.48 -14.64
N THR A 114 11.26 -7.30 -13.87
CA THR A 114 10.74 -5.98 -13.46
C THR A 114 11.80 -5.11 -12.78
N PHE A 115 12.69 -5.68 -11.97
CA PHE A 115 13.72 -4.92 -11.23
C PHE A 115 15.02 -4.72 -12.02
N SER A 116 15.18 -5.45 -13.13
CA SER A 116 16.26 -5.23 -14.11
C SER A 116 15.81 -4.37 -15.28
N ASP A 117 14.54 -3.96 -15.30
CA ASP A 117 13.96 -3.18 -16.39
C ASP A 117 14.63 -1.80 -16.51
N PRO A 118 14.98 -1.33 -17.72
CA PRO A 118 15.59 0.00 -17.89
C PRO A 118 14.74 1.13 -17.29
N VAL A 119 13.40 1.01 -17.30
CA VAL A 119 12.48 1.97 -16.69
C VAL A 119 12.61 1.95 -15.16
N HIS A 120 12.76 0.77 -14.55
CA HIS A 120 13.00 0.65 -13.12
C HIS A 120 14.36 1.21 -12.73
N LEU A 121 15.42 0.91 -13.49
CA LEU A 121 16.77 1.43 -13.23
C LEU A 121 16.83 2.96 -13.38
N SER A 122 16.07 3.54 -14.31
CA SER A 122 15.92 5.00 -14.41
C SER A 122 15.21 5.57 -13.20
N PHE A 123 14.06 4.99 -12.83
CA PHE A 123 13.29 5.40 -11.67
C PHE A 123 14.11 5.33 -10.37
N LYS A 124 14.93 4.27 -10.21
CA LYS A 124 15.87 4.14 -9.10
C LYS A 124 16.86 5.30 -9.04
N ARG A 125 17.41 5.74 -10.17
CA ARG A 125 18.32 6.90 -10.23
C ARG A 125 17.61 8.18 -9.82
N ASP A 126 16.41 8.41 -10.36
CA ASP A 126 15.62 9.61 -10.07
C ASP A 126 15.26 9.70 -8.58
N LEU A 127 14.97 8.56 -7.95
CA LEU A 127 14.68 8.48 -6.52
C LEU A 127 15.89 8.69 -5.60
N LEU A 128 17.10 8.33 -6.06
CA LEU A 128 18.34 8.49 -5.27
C LEU A 128 18.98 9.88 -5.45
N GLN A 129 18.59 10.63 -6.48
CA GLN A 129 19.13 11.95 -6.80
C GLN A 129 18.28 13.11 -6.24
N ASN A 130 17.16 12.79 -5.61
CA ASN A 130 16.16 13.74 -5.10
C ASN A 130 16.18 13.79 -3.57
#